data_AF-A0A1G2XHA6-F1
#
_entry.id   AF-A0A1G2XHA6-F1
#
_cell.length_a   1.000
_cell.length_b   1.000
_cell.length_c   1.000
_cell.angle_alpha   90.00
_cell.angle_beta   90.00
_cell.angle_gamma   90.00
#
_symmetry.space_group_name_H-M   'P 1'
#
loop_
_entity.id
_entity.type
_entity.pdbx_description
1 polymer ?
#
loop_
_entity_poly.entity_id
_entity_poly.type
_entity_poly.pdbx_seq_one_letter_code
_entity_poly.pdbx_strand_id
1 'polypeptide(L)'
;MAWRPNDYFKAGELDNSVLGKITGWLEFAGLGERVSIELEGDFHRDIRGTKIILKGEGGQFDASDEARKYMEGFSAKQTGQAGDITGGFEPADYVSGYVYVEWYADNGRVVLELDQSQIEVIGKPIPAQESFPISRQKQQENMAKFLGQMAQDLNLAAGSCICVGMSASNGKASDAHALLPDDIRKQLLACSPELDPS
;
A
#
# COMPACT_ATOMS: atom_id res chain seq x y z
N MET A 1 -2.96 -9.02 7.44
CA MET A 1 -2.01 -8.49 8.43
C MET A 1 -1.28 -7.30 7.79
N ALA A 2 -0.96 -6.25 8.53
CA ALA A 2 -0.28 -5.07 7.98
C ALA A 2 1.03 -4.82 8.77
N TRP A 3 2.14 -4.79 8.05
CA TRP A 3 3.47 -4.50 8.59
C TRP A 3 3.70 -3.00 8.69
N ARG A 4 4.24 -2.53 9.82
CA ARG A 4 4.63 -1.13 10.04
C ARG A 4 6.02 -1.06 10.69
N PRO A 5 7.08 -1.45 9.97
CA PRO A 5 8.42 -1.62 10.54
C PRO A 5 9.19 -0.29 10.68
N ASN A 6 8.52 0.83 10.99
CA ASN A 6 9.13 2.17 11.07
C ASN A 6 10.36 2.18 11.98
N ASP A 7 10.22 1.66 13.19
CA ASP A 7 11.28 1.63 14.21
C ASP A 7 12.49 0.79 13.79
N TYR A 8 12.29 -0.19 12.90
CA TYR A 8 13.34 -1.11 12.47
C TYR A 8 13.92 -0.76 11.09
N PHE A 9 13.36 0.22 10.40
CA PHE A 9 13.84 0.64 9.09
C PHE A 9 15.20 1.36 9.20
N LYS A 10 16.18 0.94 8.40
CA LYS A 10 17.56 1.48 8.43
C LYS A 10 17.85 2.39 7.25
N ALA A 11 17.61 1.88 6.05
CA ALA A 11 17.93 2.56 4.81
C ALA A 11 17.23 1.87 3.64
N GLY A 12 17.11 2.59 2.53
CA GLY A 12 16.61 2.00 1.30
C GLY A 12 16.87 2.88 0.09
N GLU A 13 16.76 2.27 -1.07
CA GLU A 13 16.72 2.93 -2.36
C GLU A 13 15.51 2.39 -3.13
N LEU A 14 14.67 3.28 -3.63
CA LEU A 14 13.57 2.94 -4.54
C LEU A 14 13.70 3.76 -5.82
N ASP A 15 13.49 3.12 -6.97
CA ASP A 15 13.66 3.71 -8.29
C ASP A 15 12.38 3.56 -9.10
N ASN A 16 11.76 4.68 -9.46
CA ASN A 16 10.60 4.78 -10.35
C ASN A 16 10.95 5.58 -11.62
N SER A 17 12.22 5.57 -12.05
CA SER A 17 12.64 6.22 -13.31
C SER A 17 12.02 5.59 -14.56
N VAL A 18 11.57 4.34 -14.46
CA VAL A 18 10.76 3.65 -15.46
C VAL A 18 9.32 3.61 -14.96
N LEU A 19 8.42 4.35 -15.60
CA LEU A 19 7.02 4.42 -15.19
C LEU A 19 6.32 3.05 -15.24
N GLY A 20 5.37 2.86 -14.33
CA GLY A 20 4.67 1.62 -14.08
C GLY A 20 5.48 0.58 -13.31
N LYS A 21 6.73 0.88 -12.95
CA LYS A 21 7.63 -0.04 -12.25
C LYS A 21 8.40 0.68 -11.15
N ILE A 22 8.50 0.04 -9.99
CA ILE A 22 9.37 0.46 -8.90
C ILE A 22 10.31 -0.69 -8.57
N THR A 23 11.60 -0.42 -8.55
CA THR A 23 12.62 -1.40 -8.13
C THR A 23 13.52 -0.83 -7.06
N GLY A 24 14.10 -1.69 -6.23
CA GLY A 24 14.99 -1.18 -5.20
C GLY A 24 15.37 -2.19 -4.15
N TRP A 25 15.86 -1.68 -3.03
CA TRP A 25 16.15 -2.46 -1.85
C TRP A 25 15.84 -1.66 -0.58
N LEU A 26 15.43 -2.37 0.47
CA LEU A 26 15.26 -1.83 1.81
C LEU A 26 16.11 -2.65 2.78
N GLU A 27 16.52 -2.05 3.89
CA GLU A 27 17.27 -2.70 4.95
C GLU A 27 16.58 -2.43 6.29
N PHE A 28 16.41 -3.49 7.07
CA PHE A 28 15.77 -3.45 8.38
C PHE A 28 16.65 -4.15 9.42
N ALA A 29 16.61 -3.64 10.65
CA ALA A 29 17.15 -4.36 11.79
C ALA A 29 16.38 -5.68 11.99
N GLY A 30 17.09 -6.73 12.40
CA GLY A 30 16.50 -8.05 12.69
C GLY A 30 16.39 -9.02 11.50
N LEU A 31 16.47 -8.56 10.24
CA LEU A 31 16.44 -9.44 9.05
C LEU A 31 17.82 -9.99 8.67
N GLY A 32 18.89 -9.23 8.91
CA GLY A 32 20.27 -9.63 8.58
C GLY A 32 20.62 -9.62 7.08
N GLU A 33 19.64 -9.40 6.20
CA GLU A 33 19.81 -9.24 4.76
C GLU A 33 18.97 -8.09 4.21
N ARG A 34 19.29 -7.66 2.98
CA ARG A 34 18.52 -6.63 2.28
C ARG A 34 17.26 -7.22 1.68
N VAL A 35 16.17 -6.48 1.81
CA VAL A 35 14.90 -6.79 1.18
C VAL A 35 14.92 -6.25 -0.25
N SER A 36 14.75 -7.11 -1.26
CA SER A 36 14.64 -6.71 -2.65
C SER A 36 13.21 -6.27 -2.99
N ILE A 37 13.05 -5.15 -3.69
CA ILE A 37 11.76 -4.57 -4.08
C ILE A 37 11.58 -4.66 -5.59
N GLU A 38 10.46 -5.23 -6.04
CA GLU A 38 9.98 -5.21 -7.42
C GLU A 38 8.45 -5.02 -7.42
N LEU A 39 7.99 -3.80 -7.67
CA LEU A 39 6.57 -3.46 -7.61
C LEU A 39 6.07 -2.94 -8.97
N GLU A 40 4.83 -3.25 -9.28
CA GLU A 40 4.06 -2.58 -10.33
C GLU A 40 3.39 -1.31 -9.78
N GLY A 41 3.51 -0.21 -10.50
CA GLY A 41 2.96 1.10 -10.12
C GLY A 41 3.98 2.23 -10.13
N ASP A 42 3.57 3.38 -9.63
CA ASP A 42 4.34 4.62 -9.69
C ASP A 42 4.32 5.36 -8.36
N PHE A 43 5.32 6.22 -8.14
CA PHE A 43 5.24 7.18 -7.05
C PHE A 43 4.20 8.29 -7.36
N HIS A 44 3.84 9.03 -6.32
CA HIS A 44 3.04 10.24 -6.41
C HIS A 44 3.80 11.36 -7.12
N ARG A 45 3.06 12.36 -7.62
CA ARG A 45 3.58 13.40 -8.52
C ARG A 45 4.79 14.16 -7.97
N ASP A 46 4.91 14.25 -6.65
CA ASP A 46 5.96 14.99 -5.97
C ASP A 46 7.35 14.34 -6.14
N ILE A 47 7.38 13.04 -6.44
CA ILE A 47 8.61 12.26 -6.63
C ILE A 47 8.54 11.28 -7.84
N ARG A 48 7.47 11.28 -8.63
CA ARG A 48 7.28 10.38 -9.77
C ARG A 48 8.39 10.49 -10.81
N GLY A 49 8.84 9.36 -11.35
CA GLY A 49 9.88 9.34 -12.36
C GLY A 49 11.29 9.51 -11.80
N THR A 50 11.45 9.48 -10.47
CA THR A 50 12.75 9.67 -9.81
C THR A 50 13.22 8.41 -9.10
N LYS A 51 14.48 8.47 -8.65
CA LYS A 51 15.00 7.59 -7.62
C LYS A 51 14.97 8.30 -6.29
N ILE A 52 14.66 7.59 -5.21
CA ILE A 52 14.69 8.12 -3.85
C ILE A 52 15.62 7.28 -2.99
N ILE A 53 16.37 7.96 -2.11
CA ILE A 53 17.12 7.34 -1.03
C ILE A 53 16.38 7.63 0.27
N LEU A 54 16.11 6.58 1.02
CA LEU A 54 15.41 6.63 2.30
C LEU A 54 16.39 6.27 3.41
N LYS A 55 16.26 6.96 4.55
CA LYS A 55 17.07 6.72 5.75
C LYS A 55 16.14 6.51 6.93
N GLY A 56 16.47 5.61 7.82
CA GLY A 56 15.75 5.37 9.06
C GLY A 56 16.70 5.32 10.23
N GLU A 57 16.14 5.18 11.43
CA GLU A 57 16.89 5.15 12.68
C GLU A 57 17.07 3.72 13.23
N GLY A 58 16.63 2.72 12.47
CA GLY A 58 16.59 1.32 12.89
C GLY A 58 17.95 0.70 13.20
N GLY A 59 19.06 1.33 12.79
CA GLY A 59 20.41 0.82 13.05
C GLY A 59 20.72 0.65 14.54
N GLN A 60 20.04 1.40 15.41
CA GLN A 60 20.16 1.23 16.87
C GLN A 60 19.63 -0.12 17.39
N PHE A 61 18.89 -0.86 16.57
CA PHE A 61 18.28 -2.15 16.91
C PHE A 61 18.95 -3.37 16.22
N ASP A 62 20.09 -3.21 15.55
CA ASP A 62 20.72 -4.30 14.76
C ASP A 62 21.02 -5.58 15.58
N ALA A 63 21.32 -5.44 16.88
CA ALA A 63 21.58 -6.55 17.80
C ALA A 63 20.40 -6.90 18.71
N SER A 64 19.21 -6.30 18.50
CA SER A 64 18.03 -6.50 19.33
C SER A 64 17.32 -7.80 18.97
N ASP A 65 17.03 -8.62 19.98
CA ASP A 65 16.20 -9.81 19.83
C ASP A 65 14.73 -9.43 19.59
N GLU A 66 14.30 -8.25 20.06
CA GLU A 66 12.98 -7.68 19.77
C GLU A 66 12.82 -7.38 18.27
N ALA A 67 13.83 -6.80 17.63
CA ALA A 67 13.81 -6.54 16.19
C ALA A 67 13.73 -7.85 15.37
N ARG A 68 14.52 -8.86 15.75
CA ARG A 68 14.47 -10.18 15.11
C ARG A 68 13.10 -10.84 15.25
N LYS A 69 12.53 -10.79 16.45
CA LYS A 69 11.21 -11.35 16.73
C LYS A 69 10.11 -10.61 15.98
N TYR A 70 10.19 -9.28 15.90
CA TYR A 70 9.22 -8.50 15.14
C TYR A 70 9.29 -8.84 13.65
N MET A 71 10.49 -8.89 13.07
CA MET A 71 10.70 -9.18 11.64
C MET A 71 10.55 -10.67 11.27
N GLU A 72 10.20 -11.54 12.23
CA GLU A 72 9.99 -12.96 11.99
C GLU A 72 8.84 -13.17 10.99
N GLY A 73 9.13 -13.84 9.87
CA GLY A 73 8.16 -14.06 8.78
C GLY A 73 8.04 -12.89 7.79
N PHE A 74 8.81 -11.82 7.94
CA PHE A 74 8.90 -10.79 6.91
C PHE A 74 9.68 -11.31 5.70
N SER A 75 9.12 -11.19 4.49
CA SER A 75 9.78 -11.69 3.28
C SER A 75 10.92 -10.77 2.83
N ALA A 76 12.09 -11.34 2.58
CA ALA A 76 13.22 -10.62 1.97
C ALA A 76 12.99 -10.29 0.48
N LYS A 77 12.05 -10.96 -0.18
CA LYS A 77 11.63 -10.63 -1.56
C LYS A 77 10.23 -10.04 -1.55
N GLN A 78 10.13 -8.78 -1.96
CA GLN A 78 8.87 -8.05 -2.05
C GLN A 78 8.53 -7.84 -3.52
N THR A 79 7.65 -8.70 -4.03
CA THR A 79 7.10 -8.57 -5.38
C THR A 79 5.60 -8.33 -5.28
N GLY A 80 5.08 -7.31 -5.97
CA GLY A 80 3.66 -6.99 -5.89
C GLY A 80 3.28 -5.62 -6.44
N GLN A 81 2.39 -4.92 -5.75
CA GLN A 81 1.78 -3.66 -6.22
C GLN A 81 2.15 -2.50 -5.30
N ALA A 82 2.48 -1.35 -5.89
CA ALA A 82 2.63 -0.11 -5.15
C ALA A 82 1.26 0.41 -4.69
N GLY A 83 1.21 0.85 -3.43
CA GLY A 83 0.13 1.66 -2.88
C GLY A 83 0.44 3.14 -3.05
N ASP A 84 0.19 3.93 -2.01
CA ASP A 84 0.61 5.33 -1.96
C ASP A 84 2.11 5.43 -1.61
N ILE A 85 2.90 6.03 -2.50
CA ILE A 85 4.33 6.32 -2.27
C ILE A 85 4.60 7.79 -2.58
N THR A 86 4.90 8.60 -1.57
CA THR A 86 5.09 10.05 -1.67
C THR A 86 6.14 10.55 -0.67
N GLY A 87 6.87 11.60 -1.02
CA GLY A 87 7.73 12.35 -0.10
C GLY A 87 6.97 13.41 0.71
N GLY A 88 5.68 13.61 0.40
CA GLY A 88 4.82 14.62 1.03
C GLY A 88 5.19 16.05 0.68
N PHE A 89 5.92 16.26 -0.42
CA PHE A 89 6.26 17.60 -0.89
C PHE A 89 5.11 18.23 -1.66
N GLU A 90 5.03 19.57 -1.64
CA GLU A 90 4.07 20.27 -2.47
C GLU A 90 4.45 20.20 -3.96
N PRO A 91 3.49 19.95 -4.87
CA PRO A 91 2.07 19.81 -4.59
C PRO A 91 1.72 18.40 -4.06
N ALA A 92 1.08 18.30 -2.89
CA ALA A 92 0.80 17.00 -2.24
C ALA A 92 -0.49 16.34 -2.76
N ASP A 93 -0.45 15.06 -3.13
CA ASP A 93 -1.62 14.30 -3.65
C ASP A 93 -2.32 13.44 -2.58
N TYR A 94 -1.60 13.07 -1.51
CA TYR A 94 -2.10 12.18 -0.47
C TYR A 94 -1.88 12.74 0.94
N VAL A 95 -0.60 12.88 1.32
CA VAL A 95 -0.19 13.45 2.60
C VAL A 95 0.82 14.57 2.34
N SER A 96 0.90 15.54 3.24
CA SER A 96 1.84 16.66 3.16
C SER A 96 2.64 16.73 4.46
N GLY A 97 3.95 16.98 4.37
CA GLY A 97 4.83 17.18 5.52
C GLY A 97 5.52 15.93 6.07
N TYR A 98 5.29 14.75 5.50
CA TYR A 98 6.01 13.52 5.84
C TYR A 98 6.02 12.53 4.66
N VAL A 99 6.96 11.59 4.69
CA VAL A 99 7.12 10.54 3.69
C VAL A 99 6.17 9.40 4.01
N TYR A 100 5.44 8.91 3.02
CA TYR A 100 4.57 7.75 3.14
C TYR A 100 4.90 6.75 2.02
N VAL A 101 5.24 5.53 2.39
CA VAL A 101 5.56 4.44 1.45
C VAL A 101 4.71 3.23 1.79
N GLU A 102 3.74 2.92 0.93
CA GLU A 102 2.89 1.75 1.06
C GLU A 102 3.03 0.83 -0.16
N TRP A 103 3.05 -0.48 0.10
CA TRP A 103 2.96 -1.49 -0.94
C TRP A 103 2.30 -2.77 -0.44
N TYR A 104 1.99 -3.65 -1.39
CA TYR A 104 1.35 -4.95 -1.17
C TYR A 104 2.24 -6.02 -1.79
N ALA A 105 2.57 -7.05 -1.02
CA ALA A 105 3.33 -8.22 -1.45
C ALA A 105 2.79 -9.50 -0.79
N ASP A 106 3.47 -10.63 -1.00
CA ASP A 106 3.06 -11.95 -0.48
C ASP A 106 2.89 -11.98 1.05
N ASN A 107 3.70 -11.20 1.79
CA ASN A 107 3.59 -11.08 3.26
C ASN A 107 2.54 -10.04 3.71
N GLY A 108 1.74 -9.51 2.78
CA GLY A 108 0.65 -8.57 3.04
C GLY A 108 1.00 -7.11 2.71
N ARG A 109 0.28 -6.19 3.35
CA ARG A 109 0.50 -4.75 3.20
C ARG A 109 1.66 -4.30 4.10
N VAL A 110 2.56 -3.48 3.57
CA VAL A 110 3.63 -2.84 4.32
C VAL A 110 3.49 -1.33 4.20
N VAL A 111 3.71 -0.62 5.31
CA VAL A 111 3.67 0.85 5.37
C VAL A 111 4.89 1.36 6.11
N LEU A 112 5.57 2.36 5.52
CA LEU A 112 6.58 3.18 6.16
C LEU A 112 6.11 4.64 6.21
N GLU A 113 6.26 5.26 7.38
CA GLU A 113 5.97 6.66 7.65
C GLU A 113 7.26 7.27 8.22
N LEU A 114 7.88 8.20 7.49
CA LEU A 114 9.17 8.79 7.82
C LEU A 114 9.09 10.32 7.76
N ASP A 115 10.02 11.01 8.42
CA ASP A 115 10.13 12.47 8.31
C ASP A 115 10.65 12.90 6.93
N GLN A 116 10.32 14.10 6.47
CA GLN A 116 10.81 14.60 5.17
C GLN A 116 12.34 14.77 5.10
N SER A 117 13.01 14.88 6.24
CA SER A 117 14.48 14.90 6.31
C SER A 117 15.10 13.53 6.02
N GLN A 118 14.30 12.46 6.06
CA GLN A 118 14.71 11.08 5.86
C GLN A 118 14.61 10.60 4.41
N ILE A 119 14.21 11.48 3.48
CA ILE A 119 14.19 11.22 2.04
C ILE A 119 15.15 12.15 1.30
N GLU A 120 15.85 11.59 0.32
CA GLU A 120 16.61 12.34 -0.68
C GLU A 120 16.10 11.95 -2.07
N VAL A 121 15.66 12.94 -2.84
CA VAL A 121 15.15 12.73 -4.20
C VAL A 121 16.28 12.94 -5.20
N ILE A 122 16.60 11.90 -5.96
CA ILE A 122 17.65 11.90 -6.97
C ILE A 122 17.02 12.08 -8.35
N GLY A 123 17.26 13.24 -8.94
CA GLY A 123 16.72 13.64 -10.24
C GLY A 123 15.67 14.74 -10.11
N LYS A 124 14.89 14.95 -11.17
CA LYS A 124 13.76 15.88 -11.17
C LYS A 124 12.48 15.09 -11.41
N PRO A 125 11.46 15.23 -10.55
CA PRO A 125 10.16 14.62 -10.80
C PRO A 125 9.63 15.04 -12.17
N ILE A 126 8.93 14.13 -12.82
CA ILE A 126 8.23 14.45 -14.07
C ILE A 126 7.27 15.61 -13.78
N PRO A 127 7.23 16.66 -14.62
CA PRO A 127 6.39 17.82 -14.35
C PRO A 127 4.94 17.43 -14.04
N ALA A 128 4.32 18.07 -13.05
CA ALA A 128 2.95 17.79 -12.65
C ALA A 128 1.93 17.91 -13.81
N GLN A 129 2.25 18.71 -14.83
CA GLN A 129 1.45 18.87 -16.06
C GLN A 129 1.44 17.62 -16.94
N GLU A 130 2.46 16.77 -16.81
CA GLU A 130 2.63 15.49 -17.51
C GLU A 130 2.29 14.29 -16.59
N SER A 131 2.01 14.57 -15.31
CA SER A 131 1.67 13.60 -14.27
C SER A 131 0.21 13.74 -13.89
N PHE A 132 -0.66 12.94 -14.51
CA PHE A 132 -2.03 12.81 -14.02
C PHE A 132 -2.02 12.01 -12.69
N PRO A 133 -2.76 12.44 -11.66
CA PRO A 133 -2.91 11.66 -10.44
C PRO A 133 -3.45 10.27 -10.76
N ILE A 134 -2.99 9.24 -10.05
CA ILE A 134 -3.65 7.93 -10.12
C ILE A 134 -5.06 8.15 -9.57
N SER A 135 -6.08 7.87 -10.38
CA SER A 135 -7.46 8.10 -9.95
C SER A 135 -7.78 7.19 -8.75
N ARG A 136 -8.65 7.66 -7.84
CA ARG A 136 -9.13 6.84 -6.72
C ARG A 136 -9.78 5.53 -7.19
N GLN A 137 -10.42 5.56 -8.36
CA GLN A 137 -10.94 4.35 -9.01
C GLN A 137 -9.82 3.34 -9.32
N LYS A 138 -8.68 3.81 -9.84
CA LYS A 138 -7.54 2.95 -10.13
C LYS A 138 -6.92 2.34 -8.86
N GLN A 139 -6.87 3.11 -7.77
CA GLN A 139 -6.44 2.56 -6.47
C GLN A 139 -7.40 1.49 -5.95
N GLN A 140 -8.71 1.70 -6.09
CA GLN A 140 -9.72 0.70 -5.72
C GLN A 140 -9.57 -0.58 -6.54
N GLU A 141 -9.28 -0.47 -7.83
CA GLU A 141 -9.00 -1.63 -8.69
C GLU A 141 -7.76 -2.41 -8.24
N ASN A 142 -6.67 -1.71 -7.89
CA ASN A 142 -5.44 -2.35 -7.43
C ASN A 142 -5.67 -3.12 -6.10
N MET A 143 -6.37 -2.50 -5.15
CA MET A 143 -6.78 -3.16 -3.90
C MET A 143 -7.66 -4.38 -4.16
N ALA A 144 -8.67 -4.25 -5.04
CA ALA A 144 -9.57 -5.35 -5.37
C ALA A 144 -8.84 -6.51 -6.04
N LYS A 145 -7.88 -6.24 -6.93
CA LYS A 145 -7.03 -7.25 -7.55
C LYS A 145 -6.17 -7.99 -6.53
N PHE A 146 -5.52 -7.26 -5.61
CA PHE A 146 -4.72 -7.87 -4.55
C PHE A 146 -5.58 -8.79 -3.67
N LEU A 147 -6.74 -8.31 -3.21
CA LEU A 147 -7.67 -9.12 -2.41
C LEU A 147 -8.20 -10.32 -3.18
N GLY A 148 -8.46 -10.18 -4.48
CA GLY A 148 -8.85 -11.28 -5.36
C GLY A 148 -7.76 -12.34 -5.49
N GLN A 149 -6.50 -11.93 -5.62
CA GLN A 149 -5.35 -12.85 -5.67
C GLN A 149 -5.19 -13.60 -4.35
N MET A 150 -5.23 -12.89 -3.21
CA MET A 150 -5.20 -13.53 -1.88
C MET A 150 -6.35 -14.53 -1.70
N ALA A 151 -7.55 -14.20 -2.19
CA ALA A 151 -8.70 -15.10 -2.11
C ALA A 151 -8.49 -16.39 -2.91
N GLN A 152 -7.91 -16.28 -4.11
CA GLN A 152 -7.55 -17.44 -4.93
C GLN A 152 -6.49 -18.30 -4.26
N ASP A 153 -5.45 -17.68 -3.71
CA ASP A 153 -4.36 -18.39 -3.02
C ASP A 153 -4.85 -19.10 -1.76
N LEU A 154 -5.89 -18.57 -1.10
CA LEU A 154 -6.59 -19.18 0.03
C LEU A 154 -7.73 -20.13 -0.37
N ASN A 155 -7.91 -20.39 -1.67
CA ASN A 155 -8.99 -21.21 -2.24
C ASN A 155 -10.40 -20.80 -1.75
N LEU A 156 -10.60 -19.50 -1.51
CA LEU A 156 -11.90 -18.93 -1.19
C LEU A 156 -12.75 -18.88 -2.45
N ALA A 157 -14.04 -19.20 -2.32
CA ALA A 157 -14.96 -19.16 -3.44
C ALA A 157 -15.03 -17.75 -4.04
N ALA A 158 -15.08 -17.65 -5.37
CA ALA A 158 -15.30 -16.39 -6.06
C ALA A 158 -16.62 -15.77 -5.56
N GLY A 159 -16.51 -14.67 -4.80
CA GLY A 159 -17.65 -14.03 -4.12
C GLY A 159 -17.47 -13.83 -2.60
N SER A 160 -16.45 -14.42 -1.97
CA SER A 160 -16.24 -14.32 -0.52
C SER A 160 -15.53 -13.05 -0.03
N CYS A 161 -15.09 -12.16 -0.93
CA CYS A 161 -14.34 -10.96 -0.57
C CYS A 161 -15.16 -9.69 -0.87
N ILE A 162 -15.63 -9.03 0.19
CA ILE A 162 -16.28 -7.71 0.12
C ILE A 162 -15.29 -6.66 0.62
N CYS A 163 -14.95 -5.68 -0.23
CA CYS A 163 -14.15 -4.53 0.17
C CYS A 163 -15.05 -3.51 0.87
N VAL A 164 -15.13 -3.53 2.21
CA VAL A 164 -15.89 -2.53 2.96
C VAL A 164 -14.98 -1.33 3.25
N GLY A 165 -15.06 -0.32 2.41
CA GLY A 165 -14.29 0.92 2.50
C GLY A 165 -14.93 2.05 1.73
N MET A 166 -16.23 2.29 1.97
CA MET A 166 -16.94 3.43 1.41
C MET A 166 -16.88 4.59 2.40
N SER A 167 -16.16 5.65 2.04
CA SER A 167 -16.60 7.00 2.39
C SER A 167 -16.70 7.81 1.11
N ALA A 168 -17.94 7.97 0.66
CA ALA A 168 -18.34 9.02 -0.25
C ALA A 168 -19.55 9.70 0.38
N SER A 169 -19.32 10.90 0.88
CA SER A 169 -20.26 12.02 1.01
C SER A 169 -21.75 11.73 0.81
N ASN A 170 -22.55 12.01 1.84
CA ASN A 170 -23.96 12.44 1.79
C ASN A 170 -24.79 11.88 0.61
N GLY A 171 -25.02 10.58 0.62
CA GLY A 171 -26.06 9.92 -0.15
C GLY A 171 -26.72 8.89 0.74
N LYS A 172 -28.06 8.90 0.81
CA LYS A 172 -28.84 7.97 1.63
C LYS A 172 -28.42 6.52 1.34
N ALA A 173 -28.43 5.68 2.37
CA ALA A 173 -28.03 4.26 2.36
C ALA A 173 -28.83 3.34 1.39
N SER A 174 -29.64 3.89 0.48
CA SER A 174 -30.46 3.14 -0.48
C SER A 174 -29.71 2.66 -1.72
N ASP A 175 -28.56 3.25 -2.05
CA ASP A 175 -27.99 3.08 -3.40
C ASP A 175 -26.87 2.02 -3.47
N ALA A 176 -26.41 1.49 -2.34
CA ALA A 176 -25.38 0.43 -2.30
C ALA A 176 -25.90 -0.93 -2.80
N HIS A 177 -27.21 -1.19 -2.75
CA HIS A 177 -27.81 -2.45 -3.21
C HIS A 177 -27.94 -2.56 -4.73
N ALA A 178 -27.87 -1.44 -5.45
CA ALA A 178 -28.07 -1.39 -6.90
C ALA A 178 -26.84 -1.89 -7.69
N LEU A 179 -25.68 -1.99 -7.04
CA LEU A 179 -24.42 -2.43 -7.65
C LEU A 179 -24.09 -3.91 -7.42
N LEU A 180 -24.96 -4.63 -6.68
CA LEU A 180 -24.78 -6.04 -6.38
C LEU A 180 -25.58 -6.91 -7.36
N PRO A 181 -24.97 -7.96 -7.93
CA PRO A 181 -25.69 -9.05 -8.60
C PRO A 181 -26.81 -9.62 -7.73
N ASP A 182 -27.95 -9.99 -8.36
CA ASP A 182 -29.18 -10.37 -7.65
C ASP A 182 -29.02 -11.61 -6.75
N ASP A 183 -28.09 -12.49 -7.07
CA ASP A 183 -27.71 -13.67 -6.29
C ASP A 183 -27.04 -13.28 -4.96
N ILE A 184 -26.16 -12.27 -4.96
CA ILE A 184 -25.52 -11.75 -3.74
C ILE A 184 -26.53 -10.98 -2.89
N ARG A 185 -27.44 -10.22 -3.51
CA ARG A 185 -28.51 -9.50 -2.78
C ARG A 185 -29.40 -10.48 -2.00
N LYS A 186 -29.74 -11.63 -2.60
CA LYS A 186 -30.55 -12.67 -1.95
C LYS A 186 -29.82 -13.35 -0.79
N GLN A 187 -28.51 -13.56 -0.89
CA GLN A 187 -27.71 -14.14 0.20
C GLN A 187 -27.57 -13.20 1.40
N LEU A 188 -27.38 -11.89 1.16
CA LEU A 188 -27.33 -10.90 2.24
C LEU A 188 -28.66 -10.78 3.00
N LEU A 189 -29.79 -10.82 2.28
CA LEU A 189 -31.13 -10.83 2.89
C LEU A 189 -31.41 -12.11 3.70
N ALA A 190 -30.85 -13.26 3.30
CA ALA A 190 -30.97 -14.50 4.05
C ALA A 190 -30.14 -14.54 5.34
N CYS A 191 -29.14 -13.65 5.48
CA CYS A 191 -28.25 -13.59 6.65
C CYS A 191 -28.66 -12.54 7.71
N SER A 192 -29.74 -11.77 7.51
CA SER A 192 -30.27 -10.83 8.51
C SER A 192 -31.77 -11.04 8.73
N PRO A 193 -32.17 -11.96 9.64
CA PRO A 193 -33.59 -12.20 9.92
C PRO A 193 -34.25 -11.16 10.86
N GLU A 194 -33.60 -10.02 11.15
CA GLU A 194 -34.20 -8.98 11.98
C GLU A 194 -34.15 -7.62 11.28
N LEU A 195 -35.12 -7.39 10.40
CA LEU A 195 -35.74 -6.08 10.16
C LEU A 195 -37.11 -6.35 9.52
N ASP A 196 -38.03 -6.91 10.30
CA ASP A 196 -39.46 -6.91 9.96
C ASP A 196 -40.08 -5.61 10.52
N PRO A 197 -40.57 -4.69 9.67
CA PRO A 197 -41.20 -3.46 10.14
C PRO A 197 -42.66 -3.75 10.50
N SER A 198 -42.96 -3.76 11.80
CA SER A 198 -44.30 -3.46 12.34
C SER A 198 -44.23 -2.30 13.32
#